data_AF-A0A961FV00-F1
#
_entry.id   AF-A0A961FV00-F1
#
_cell.length_a   1.000
_cell.length_b   1.000
_cell.length_c   1.000
_cell.angle_alpha   90.00
_cell.angle_beta   90.00
_cell.angle_gamma   90.00
#
_symmetry.space_group_name_H-M   'P 1'
#
loop_
_entity.id
_entity.type
_entity.pdbx_description
1 polymer ?
#
loop_
_entity_poly.entity_id
_entity_poly.type
_entity_poly.pdbx_seq_one_letter_code
_entity_poly.pdbx_strand_id
1 'polypeptide(L)'
;MKTGLFFSSASIAGPRQKGGGLLALTAAVGTLALAACQHIGMSPLPMYQEVGFDRAKPILEERCLSCHQGDMLGARLPDFTNSAELYDPDRKPRVIVPGDPENSRLMRVIYLEGESPGSMPPVGHALSLEEKDTLGQWIRQGAVWPDGEHLKSRAAREN
;
A
#
# COMPACT_ATOMS: atom_id res chain seq x y z
N MET A 1 52.63 56.54 20.72
CA MET A 1 52.61 57.79 19.91
C MET A 1 51.31 57.81 19.12
N LYS A 2 50.61 58.95 19.16
CA LYS A 2 49.50 59.39 18.29
C LYS A 2 48.13 58.71 18.46
N THR A 3 47.19 59.43 19.08
CA THR A 3 45.99 60.10 18.48
C THR A 3 44.85 59.10 18.26
N GLY A 4 43.70 59.14 18.92
CA GLY A 4 42.92 60.30 19.39
C GLY A 4 42.09 60.86 18.24
N LEU A 5 40.77 60.64 18.26
CA LEU A 5 39.65 61.52 17.82
C LEU A 5 38.36 60.68 17.79
N PHE A 6 37.41 60.88 18.73
CA PHE A 6 36.34 61.91 18.72
C PHE A 6 35.36 61.64 17.54
N PHE A 7 34.07 61.37 17.72
CA PHE A 7 32.91 62.16 18.19
C PHE A 7 31.71 61.17 18.15
N SER A 8 30.50 61.36 18.68
CA SER A 8 29.85 62.25 19.64
C SER A 8 28.35 61.98 19.51
N SER A 9 27.64 62.25 20.61
CA SER A 9 26.22 62.64 20.66
C SER A 9 25.18 61.53 20.49
N ALA A 10 24.01 61.58 21.10
CA ALA A 10 23.46 62.31 22.26
C ALA A 10 22.00 61.82 22.40
N SER A 11 21.40 62.14 23.55
CA SER A 11 19.96 62.26 23.80
C SER A 11 19.16 60.98 24.09
N ILE A 12 18.14 60.97 24.97
CA ILE A 12 17.69 61.68 26.18
C ILE A 12 16.25 61.15 26.41
N ALA A 13 15.83 61.03 27.68
CA ALA A 13 14.45 60.94 28.19
C ALA A 13 13.58 59.74 27.77
N GLY A 14 13.18 58.84 28.67
CA GLY A 14 12.08 59.02 29.65
C GLY A 14 10.85 58.22 29.16
N PRO A 15 9.86 57.80 29.98
CA PRO A 15 9.46 58.38 31.24
C PRO A 15 9.31 57.39 32.42
N ARG A 16 9.21 58.02 33.60
CA ARG A 16 8.70 57.48 34.87
C ARG A 16 7.29 56.90 34.73
N GLN A 17 7.04 55.76 35.37
CA GLN A 17 5.69 55.30 35.70
C GLN A 17 5.50 55.29 37.22
N LYS A 18 4.45 56.01 37.63
CA LYS A 18 4.03 56.28 39.01
C LYS A 18 3.29 55.07 39.56
N GLY A 19 3.41 54.85 40.88
CA GLY A 19 2.69 53.82 41.60
C GLY A 19 1.19 54.12 41.79
N GLY A 20 0.51 53.12 42.34
CA GLY A 20 -0.83 53.24 42.92
C GLY A 20 -1.71 52.04 42.61
N GLY A 21 -2.24 51.39 43.65
CA GLY A 21 -3.40 50.51 43.49
C GLY A 21 -3.25 49.12 44.11
N LEU A 22 -3.31 49.05 45.43
CA LEU A 22 -3.74 47.88 46.17
C LEU A 22 -5.18 47.55 45.76
N LEU A 23 -5.46 46.35 45.24
CA LEU A 23 -6.81 45.79 45.25
C LEU A 23 -6.79 44.25 45.25
N ALA A 24 -7.18 43.75 46.43
CA ALA A 24 -8.00 42.57 46.67
C ALA A 24 -7.56 41.21 46.11
N LEU A 25 -7.24 40.33 47.06
CA LEU A 25 -7.38 38.88 46.95
C LEU A 25 -8.76 38.53 46.36
N THR A 26 -8.78 37.77 45.27
CA THR A 26 -9.67 36.61 45.18
C THR A 26 -8.84 35.43 44.70
N ALA A 27 -8.71 34.44 45.57
CA ALA A 27 -8.18 33.14 45.21
C ALA A 27 -9.22 32.43 44.33
N ALA A 28 -8.96 32.34 43.03
CA ALA A 28 -9.57 31.34 42.16
C ALA A 28 -8.49 30.30 41.85
N VAL A 29 -8.43 29.29 42.71
CA VAL A 29 -7.60 28.10 42.54
C VAL A 29 -8.25 27.20 41.49
N GLY A 30 -7.44 26.75 40.52
CA GLY A 30 -7.68 25.56 39.69
C GLY A 30 -8.78 25.71 38.65
N THR A 31 -8.67 25.28 37.40
CA THR A 31 -7.79 24.33 36.72
C THR A 31 -8.00 24.63 35.24
N LEU A 32 -7.09 25.32 34.57
CA LEU A 32 -7.22 25.60 33.13
C LEU A 32 -5.88 25.37 32.42
N ALA A 33 -5.34 24.16 32.56
CA ALA A 33 -4.09 23.79 31.88
C ALA A 33 -3.96 22.27 31.63
N LEU A 34 -5.06 21.55 31.41
CA LEU A 34 -5.03 20.09 31.15
C LEU A 34 -6.12 19.70 30.12
N ALA A 35 -6.11 20.28 28.92
CA ALA A 35 -7.02 19.82 27.86
C ALA A 35 -6.51 20.11 26.43
N ALA A 36 -5.21 19.91 26.17
CA ALA A 36 -4.70 19.98 24.79
C ALA A 36 -3.59 18.94 24.48
N CYS A 37 -3.54 17.84 25.22
CA CYS A 37 -2.77 16.64 24.86
C CYS A 37 -3.67 15.50 24.35
N GLN A 38 -4.92 15.79 24.00
CA GLN A 38 -5.78 14.87 23.27
C GLN A 38 -5.69 15.29 21.80
N HIS A 39 -5.46 14.34 20.90
CA HIS A 39 -5.37 14.50 19.43
C HIS A 39 -3.97 14.68 18.81
N ILE A 40 -2.90 14.16 19.40
CA ILE A 40 -1.91 13.51 18.53
C ILE A 40 -2.62 12.27 17.98
N GLY A 41 -3.25 12.42 16.82
CA GLY A 41 -3.83 11.33 16.08
C GLY A 41 -2.72 10.36 15.75
N MET A 42 -2.57 9.33 16.57
CA MET A 42 -1.87 8.11 16.20
C MET A 42 -2.71 7.51 15.07
N SER A 43 -2.47 7.95 13.83
CA SER A 43 -2.99 7.26 12.66
C SER A 43 -2.58 5.80 12.83
N PRO A 44 -3.53 4.86 12.90
CA PRO A 44 -3.16 3.46 13.00
C PRO A 44 -2.21 3.18 11.84
N LEU A 45 -1.03 2.65 12.15
CA LEU A 45 -0.13 2.14 11.13
C LEU A 45 -0.96 1.25 10.20
N PRO A 46 -0.77 1.30 8.87
CA PRO A 46 -1.56 0.50 7.95
C PRO A 46 -1.47 -0.94 8.40
N MET A 47 -2.56 -1.41 9.01
CA MET A 47 -2.68 -2.78 9.48
C MET A 47 -2.61 -3.63 8.21
N TYR A 48 -1.71 -4.62 8.23
CA TYR A 48 -1.53 -5.57 7.15
C TYR A 48 -2.91 -6.09 6.72
N GLN A 49 -3.42 -5.65 5.57
CA GLN A 49 -4.74 -6.09 5.11
C GLN A 49 -4.63 -7.56 4.75
N GLU A 50 -5.46 -8.38 5.36
CA GLU A 50 -5.63 -9.76 4.95
C GLU A 50 -6.23 -9.74 3.53
N VAL A 51 -5.49 -10.29 2.57
CA VAL A 51 -5.90 -10.41 1.18
C VAL A 51 -6.23 -11.87 0.96
N GLY A 52 -7.51 -12.18 1.16
CA GLY A 52 -8.07 -13.50 0.95
C GLY A 52 -8.29 -13.84 -0.52
N PHE A 53 -8.66 -15.10 -0.76
CA PHE A 53 -9.01 -15.60 -2.08
C PHE A 53 -10.14 -14.82 -2.75
N ASP A 54 -11.06 -14.24 -1.97
CA ASP A 54 -12.17 -13.42 -2.46
C ASP A 54 -11.70 -12.18 -3.25
N ARG A 55 -10.52 -11.64 -2.91
CA ARG A 55 -9.89 -10.52 -3.61
C ARG A 55 -9.09 -10.98 -4.84
N ALA A 56 -8.42 -12.14 -4.74
CA ALA A 56 -7.64 -12.70 -5.86
C ALA A 56 -8.52 -13.30 -6.96
N LYS A 57 -9.60 -14.01 -6.58
CA LYS A 57 -10.55 -14.69 -7.46
C LYS A 57 -11.03 -13.84 -8.64
N PRO A 58 -11.58 -12.62 -8.46
CA PRO A 58 -12.02 -11.79 -9.60
C PRO A 58 -10.92 -11.51 -10.61
N ILE A 59 -9.69 -11.27 -10.13
CA ILE A 59 -8.55 -10.99 -10.99
C ILE A 59 -8.21 -12.22 -11.82
N LEU A 60 -8.15 -13.40 -11.19
CA LEU A 60 -7.86 -14.65 -11.88
C LEU A 60 -8.95 -15.01 -12.92
N GLU A 61 -10.22 -14.79 -12.57
CA GLU A 61 -11.35 -15.07 -13.45
C GLU A 61 -11.44 -14.13 -14.66
N GLU A 62 -11.03 -12.87 -14.51
CA GLU A 62 -11.08 -11.85 -15.57
C GLU A 62 -9.81 -11.83 -16.42
N ARG A 63 -8.64 -11.90 -15.78
CA ARG A 63 -7.33 -11.68 -16.42
C ARG A 63 -6.63 -12.95 -16.86
N CYS A 64 -6.90 -14.10 -16.24
CA CYS A 64 -6.17 -15.34 -16.52
C CYS A 64 -6.99 -16.32 -17.38
N LEU A 65 -8.27 -16.53 -17.03
CA LEU A 65 -9.08 -17.58 -17.67
C LEU A 65 -9.37 -17.34 -19.16
N SER A 66 -9.36 -16.11 -19.65
CA SER A 66 -9.58 -15.83 -21.08
C SER A 66 -8.55 -16.52 -21.99
N CYS A 67 -7.34 -16.77 -21.49
CA CYS A 67 -6.26 -17.42 -22.24
C CYS A 67 -5.86 -18.79 -21.67
N HIS A 68 -6.12 -19.02 -20.38
CA HIS A 68 -5.74 -20.24 -19.66
C HIS A 68 -6.89 -21.24 -19.48
N GLN A 69 -8.09 -20.92 -19.98
CA GLN A 69 -9.21 -21.86 -20.03
C GLN A 69 -9.29 -22.50 -21.42
N GLY A 70 -9.09 -23.82 -21.47
CA GLY A 70 -9.11 -24.60 -22.72
C GLY A 70 -7.86 -24.39 -23.59
N ASP A 71 -7.97 -24.73 -24.88
CA ASP A 71 -6.81 -24.85 -25.78
C ASP A 71 -6.49 -23.58 -26.60
N MET A 72 -6.98 -22.40 -26.21
CA MET A 72 -6.91 -21.17 -27.03
C MET A 72 -5.49 -20.79 -27.50
N LEU A 73 -4.45 -21.08 -26.71
CA LEU A 73 -3.06 -20.77 -27.04
C LEU A 73 -2.17 -22.03 -27.21
N GLY A 74 -2.78 -23.21 -27.30
CA GLY A 74 -2.07 -24.48 -27.46
C GLY A 74 -1.62 -25.15 -26.15
N ALA A 75 -1.45 -26.47 -26.22
CA ALA A 75 -1.25 -27.37 -25.09
C ALA A 75 0.07 -27.13 -24.34
N ARG A 76 0.02 -26.40 -23.20
CA ARG A 76 0.93 -26.49 -22.04
C ARG A 76 0.81 -25.35 -21.01
N LEU A 77 -0.09 -24.40 -21.22
CA LEU A 77 -0.37 -23.38 -20.21
C LEU A 77 -0.96 -24.04 -18.95
N PRO A 78 -0.56 -23.60 -17.74
CA PRO A 78 -1.22 -24.06 -16.52
C PRO A 78 -2.70 -23.71 -16.55
N ASP A 79 -3.55 -24.65 -16.19
CA ASP A 79 -4.98 -24.41 -15.96
C ASP A 79 -5.16 -23.63 -14.66
N PHE A 80 -5.86 -22.50 -14.75
CA PHE A 80 -6.21 -21.67 -13.59
C PHE A 80 -7.58 -22.01 -13.01
N THR A 81 -8.30 -23.00 -13.57
CA THR A 81 -9.64 -23.40 -13.11
C THR A 81 -9.60 -23.97 -11.69
N ASN A 82 -8.50 -24.59 -11.28
CA ASN A 82 -8.30 -25.12 -9.93
C ASN A 82 -6.85 -24.96 -9.46
N SER A 83 -6.62 -25.19 -8.17
CA SER A 83 -5.32 -24.99 -7.53
C SER A 83 -4.28 -26.08 -7.79
N ALA A 84 -4.69 -27.29 -8.21
CA ALA A 84 -3.81 -28.46 -8.22
C ALA A 84 -2.60 -28.28 -9.14
N GLU A 85 -2.82 -27.78 -10.36
CA GLU A 85 -1.74 -27.54 -11.32
C GLU A 85 -0.91 -26.28 -10.98
N LEU A 86 -1.54 -25.28 -10.36
CA LEU A 86 -0.87 -24.03 -9.98
C LEU A 86 0.14 -24.23 -8.85
N TYR A 87 -0.15 -25.17 -7.94
CA TYR A 87 0.68 -25.47 -6.77
C TYR A 87 1.53 -26.73 -6.93
N ASP A 88 1.50 -27.39 -8.09
CA ASP A 88 2.30 -28.56 -8.39
C ASP A 88 3.81 -28.27 -8.15
N PRO A 89 4.43 -28.91 -7.13
CA PRO A 89 5.84 -28.69 -6.82
C PRO A 89 6.77 -29.29 -7.87
N ASP A 90 6.32 -30.29 -8.63
CA ASP A 90 7.11 -30.99 -9.65
C ASP A 90 7.18 -30.18 -10.95
N ARG A 91 6.17 -29.36 -11.23
CA ARG A 91 6.18 -28.41 -12.34
C ARG A 91 7.42 -27.50 -12.28
N LYS A 92 8.12 -27.38 -13.41
CA LYS A 92 9.26 -26.46 -13.58
C LYS A 92 9.03 -25.57 -14.80
N PRO A 93 8.99 -24.24 -14.62
CA PRO A 93 8.95 -23.49 -13.35
C PRO A 93 7.62 -23.64 -12.59
N ARG A 94 7.65 -23.53 -11.24
CA ARG A 94 6.44 -23.50 -10.39
C ARG A 94 5.61 -22.26 -10.69
N VAL A 95 4.29 -22.40 -10.78
CA VAL A 95 3.40 -21.29 -11.14
C VAL A 95 3.20 -20.36 -9.96
N ILE A 96 2.70 -20.91 -8.85
CA ILE A 96 2.54 -20.22 -7.57
C ILE A 96 3.27 -21.02 -6.49
N VAL A 97 3.98 -20.30 -5.64
CA VAL A 97 4.66 -20.83 -4.46
C VAL A 97 4.01 -20.16 -3.26
N PRO A 98 3.10 -20.86 -2.55
CA PRO A 98 2.47 -20.34 -1.34
C PRO A 98 3.49 -19.76 -0.36
N GLY A 99 3.28 -18.51 0.07
CA GLY A 99 4.17 -17.78 0.97
C GLY A 99 5.35 -17.07 0.29
N ASP A 100 5.60 -17.32 -1.00
CA ASP A 100 6.79 -16.85 -1.70
C ASP A 100 6.44 -16.26 -3.09
N PRO A 101 5.99 -15.00 -3.15
CA PRO A 101 5.67 -14.33 -4.40
C PRO A 101 6.90 -14.18 -5.31
N GLU A 102 8.11 -14.05 -4.75
CA GLU A 102 9.34 -13.83 -5.52
C GLU A 102 9.74 -15.08 -6.31
N ASN A 103 9.52 -16.26 -5.76
CA ASN A 103 9.75 -17.54 -6.45
C ASN A 103 8.53 -18.04 -7.25
N SER A 104 7.44 -17.29 -7.28
CA SER A 104 6.24 -17.60 -8.06
C SER A 104 6.38 -17.09 -9.49
N ARG A 105 6.33 -17.98 -10.49
CA ARG A 105 6.38 -17.57 -11.90
C ARG A 105 5.28 -16.59 -12.26
N LEU A 106 4.09 -16.75 -11.67
CA LEU A 106 2.96 -15.84 -11.87
C LEU A 106 3.41 -14.38 -11.73
N MET A 107 4.06 -14.04 -10.62
CA MET A 107 4.49 -12.66 -10.34
C MET A 107 5.49 -12.17 -11.38
N ARG A 108 6.48 -13.01 -11.74
CA ARG A 108 7.48 -12.63 -12.73
C ARG A 108 6.88 -12.28 -14.09
N VAL A 109 5.88 -13.04 -14.58
CA VAL A 109 5.34 -12.82 -15.93
C VAL A 109 4.36 -11.65 -16.01
N ILE A 110 3.61 -11.35 -14.93
CA ILE A 110 2.68 -10.21 -14.91
C ILE A 110 3.39 -8.86 -14.70
N TYR A 111 4.63 -8.86 -14.22
CA TYR A 111 5.46 -7.65 -14.12
C TYR A 111 6.29 -7.35 -15.36
N LEU A 112 6.31 -8.24 -16.37
CA LEU A 112 6.89 -7.91 -17.67
C LEU A 112 6.09 -6.78 -18.33
N GLU A 113 6.76 -5.96 -19.14
CA GLU A 113 6.08 -4.92 -19.91
C GLU A 113 5.10 -5.55 -20.92
N GLY A 114 3.96 -4.93 -21.16
CA GLY A 114 2.82 -5.56 -21.86
C GLY A 114 3.13 -6.16 -23.24
N GLU A 115 4.10 -5.60 -23.96
CA GLU A 115 4.50 -6.08 -25.29
C GLU A 115 5.75 -6.98 -25.27
N SER A 116 6.35 -7.21 -24.10
CA SER A 116 7.52 -8.07 -23.98
C SER A 116 7.18 -9.54 -24.20
N PRO A 117 8.02 -10.32 -24.90
CA PRO A 117 7.82 -11.76 -25.04
C PRO A 117 7.65 -12.46 -23.70
N GLY A 118 6.54 -13.20 -23.56
CA GLY A 118 6.21 -13.92 -22.33
C GLY A 118 5.51 -13.09 -21.25
N SER A 119 5.22 -11.80 -21.53
CA SER A 119 4.34 -10.98 -20.70
C SER A 119 2.93 -11.55 -20.66
N MET A 120 2.28 -11.39 -19.51
CA MET A 120 0.93 -11.88 -19.28
C MET A 120 0.01 -10.75 -18.80
N PRO A 121 -1.16 -10.55 -19.41
CA PRO A 121 -1.69 -11.33 -20.54
C PRO A 121 -0.94 -11.03 -21.87
N PRO A 122 -0.90 -11.99 -22.81
CA PRO A 122 -0.20 -11.82 -24.10
C PRO A 122 -0.95 -10.89 -25.06
N VAL A 123 -2.25 -10.70 -24.81
CA VAL A 123 -3.14 -9.81 -25.54
C VAL A 123 -4.04 -9.09 -24.55
N GLY A 124 -4.51 -7.90 -24.92
CA GLY A 124 -5.33 -7.07 -24.04
C GLY A 124 -4.51 -6.19 -23.10
N HIS A 125 -5.16 -5.68 -22.06
CA HIS A 125 -4.54 -4.73 -21.14
C HIS A 125 -3.72 -5.46 -20.08
N ALA A 126 -2.53 -4.93 -19.80
CA ALA A 126 -1.74 -5.37 -18.66
C ALA A 126 -2.53 -5.18 -17.36
N LEU A 127 -2.27 -6.05 -16.38
CA LEU A 127 -2.81 -5.87 -15.03
C LEU A 127 -2.35 -4.50 -14.49
N SER A 128 -3.26 -3.84 -13.78
CA SER A 128 -2.96 -2.67 -12.96
C SER A 128 -1.98 -3.02 -11.84
N LEU A 129 -1.32 -2.01 -11.27
CA LEU A 129 -0.47 -2.21 -10.10
C LEU A 129 -1.24 -2.77 -8.91
N GLU A 130 -2.48 -2.33 -8.69
CA GLU A 130 -3.34 -2.81 -7.61
C GLU A 130 -3.70 -4.29 -7.75
N GLU A 131 -4.02 -4.75 -8.97
CA GLU A 131 -4.29 -6.16 -9.23
C GLU A 131 -3.04 -7.02 -8.98
N LYS A 132 -1.87 -6.57 -9.44
CA LYS A 132 -0.59 -7.26 -9.19
C LYS A 132 -0.29 -7.32 -7.70
N ASP A 133 -0.48 -6.22 -6.98
CA ASP A 133 -0.24 -6.16 -5.54
C ASP A 133 -1.19 -7.08 -4.77
N THR A 134 -2.46 -7.13 -5.18
CA THR A 134 -3.45 -8.04 -4.60
C THR A 134 -3.02 -9.50 -4.77
N LEU A 135 -2.60 -9.90 -5.98
CA LEU A 135 -2.11 -11.26 -6.23
C LEU A 135 -0.83 -11.55 -5.44
N GLY A 136 0.10 -10.60 -5.38
CA GLY A 136 1.35 -10.73 -4.63
C GLY A 136 1.11 -10.89 -3.12
N GLN A 137 0.20 -10.10 -2.55
CA GLN A 137 -0.18 -10.19 -1.14
C GLN A 137 -0.90 -11.50 -0.82
N TRP A 138 -1.86 -11.93 -1.66
CA TRP A 138 -2.53 -13.23 -1.50
C TRP A 138 -1.53 -14.38 -1.52
N ILE A 139 -0.56 -14.38 -2.45
CA ILE A 139 0.49 -15.41 -2.48
C ILE A 139 1.35 -15.35 -1.22
N ARG A 140 1.79 -14.16 -0.80
CA ARG A 140 2.57 -13.95 0.42
C ARG A 140 1.85 -14.47 1.67
N GLN A 141 0.52 -14.41 1.68
CA GLN A 141 -0.34 -14.90 2.76
C GLN A 141 -0.66 -16.41 2.65
N GLY A 142 0.04 -17.13 1.77
CA GLY A 142 -0.07 -18.58 1.64
C GLY A 142 -0.97 -19.04 0.49
N ALA A 143 -1.43 -18.13 -0.37
CA ALA A 143 -2.26 -18.45 -1.53
C ALA A 143 -3.43 -19.39 -1.20
N VAL A 144 -4.09 -19.19 -0.05
CA VAL A 144 -5.13 -20.11 0.41
C VAL A 144 -6.24 -20.15 -0.63
N TRP A 145 -6.54 -21.35 -1.13
CA TRP A 145 -7.58 -21.62 -2.13
C TRP A 145 -8.66 -22.49 -1.47
N PRO A 146 -9.95 -22.09 -1.50
CA PRO A 146 -11.01 -22.86 -0.85
C PRO A 146 -11.23 -24.24 -1.49
N ASP A 147 -11.47 -25.26 -0.67
CA ASP A 147 -11.72 -26.62 -1.16
C ASP A 147 -12.93 -26.66 -2.12
N GLY A 148 -12.77 -27.33 -3.26
CA GLY A 148 -13.82 -27.48 -4.28
C GLY A 148 -14.16 -26.20 -5.05
N GLU A 149 -13.40 -25.13 -4.87
CA GLU A 149 -13.58 -23.89 -5.62
C GLU A 149 -13.01 -24.00 -7.03
N HIS A 150 -13.85 -23.69 -8.02
CA HIS A 150 -13.52 -23.74 -9.43
C HIS A 150 -13.79 -22.38 -10.07
N LEU A 151 -12.74 -21.77 -10.61
CA LEU A 151 -12.85 -20.48 -11.26
C LEU A 151 -13.71 -20.57 -12.52
N LYS A 152 -14.46 -19.50 -12.81
CA LYS A 152 -15.27 -19.38 -14.02
C LYS A 152 -14.93 -18.08 -14.73
N SER A 153 -14.70 -18.15 -16.04
CA SER A 153 -14.38 -16.96 -16.84
C SER A 153 -15.50 -15.92 -16.69
N ARG A 154 -15.13 -14.71 -16.27
CA ARG A 154 -16.04 -13.56 -16.28
C ARG A 154 -16.07 -12.85 -17.63
N ALA A 155 -15.01 -12.98 -18.41
CA ALA A 155 -14.89 -12.38 -19.74
C ALA A 155 -16.02 -12.80 -20.70
N ALA A 156 -16.66 -13.95 -20.47
CA ALA A 156 -17.79 -14.42 -21.28
C ALA A 156 -19.14 -13.74 -20.94
N ARG A 157 -19.25 -12.95 -19.86
CA ARG A 157 -20.53 -12.38 -19.40
C ARG A 157 -20.79 -10.94 -19.84
N GLU A 158 -19.85 -10.30 -20.54
CA GLU A 158 -19.93 -8.89 -20.95
C GLU A 158 -20.11 -8.70 -22.47
N ASN A 159 -20.67 -9.70 -23.16
CA ASN A 159 -21.13 -9.55 -24.54
C ASN A 159 -22.61 -9.89 -24.71
#